data_AF-A0A2W1DCR1-F1
#
_entry.id   AF-A0A2W1DCR1-F1
#
_cell.length_a   1.000
_cell.length_b   1.000
_cell.length_c   1.000
_cell.angle_alpha   90.00
_cell.angle_beta   90.00
_cell.angle_gamma   90.00
#
_symmetry.space_group_name_H-M   'P 1'
#
loop_
_entity.id
_entity.type
_entity.pdbx_description
1 polymer ?
#
loop_
_entity_poly.entity_id
_entity_poly.type
_entity_poly.pdbx_seq_one_letter_code
_entity_poly.pdbx_strand_id
1 'polypeptide(L)'
;MATARAGGSIKLMFGGNGHSRGDFGGVQKSGPGMVRVYWKGGVEREIVRVRELTKKNLLQENGFAEESYVWPPDKNVTKAPAMKDKGNWQTVWLPKGMEPGRHMMVWVWSIQGDQPSWTTCFDVMIEE
;
A
#
# COMPACT_ATOMS: atom_id res chain seq x y z
N MET A 1 2.53 14.91 -2.82
CA MET A 1 3.23 14.91 -1.51
C MET A 1 2.17 15.02 -0.43
N ALA A 2 2.17 14.10 0.54
CA ALA A 2 1.28 14.15 1.70
C ALA A 2 2.01 14.81 2.88
N THR A 3 1.27 15.39 3.82
CA THR A 3 1.83 15.97 5.05
C THR A 3 1.32 15.20 6.25
N ALA A 4 2.20 14.94 7.22
CA ALA A 4 1.89 14.20 8.44
C ALA A 4 2.80 14.62 9.60
N ARG A 5 2.51 14.10 10.79
CA ARG A 5 3.36 14.23 11.97
C ARG A 5 4.04 12.91 12.29
N ALA A 6 5.22 12.97 12.89
CA ALA A 6 5.89 11.80 13.42
C ALA A 6 4.96 11.05 14.39
N GLY A 7 4.91 9.71 14.29
CA GLY A 7 3.99 8.89 15.08
C GLY A 7 2.55 8.85 14.59
N GLY A 8 2.20 9.67 13.59
CA GLY A 8 0.88 9.66 12.95
C GLY A 8 0.73 8.53 11.93
N SER A 9 -0.21 8.72 11.01
CA SER A 9 -0.43 7.80 9.89
C SER A 9 -0.79 8.57 8.63
N ILE A 10 -0.47 7.98 7.48
CA ILE A 10 -1.03 8.38 6.19
C ILE A 10 -1.90 7.26 5.64
N LYS A 11 -2.80 7.60 4.71
CA LYS A 11 -3.62 6.60 4.03
C LYS A 11 -3.32 6.60 2.53
N LEU A 12 -2.87 5.46 2.02
CA LEU A 12 -2.62 5.24 0.60
C LEU A 12 -3.89 4.68 -0.03
N MET A 13 -4.31 5.27 -1.15
CA MET A 13 -5.38 4.73 -2.01
C MET A 13 -4.75 4.06 -3.22
N PHE A 14 -5.20 2.87 -3.56
CA PHE A 14 -4.81 2.21 -4.81
C PHE A 14 -5.99 1.47 -5.43
N GLY A 15 -5.96 1.33 -6.76
CA GLY A 15 -7.01 0.66 -7.51
C GLY A 15 -7.01 -0.84 -7.20
N GLY A 16 -8.17 -1.37 -6.80
CA GLY A 16 -8.36 -2.82 -6.68
C GLY A 16 -8.41 -3.50 -8.05
N ASN A 17 -8.99 -2.84 -9.06
CA ASN A 17 -9.10 -3.30 -10.46
C ASN A 17 -9.52 -4.78 -10.61
N GLY A 18 -10.43 -5.26 -9.75
CA GLY A 18 -10.86 -6.67 -9.72
C GLY A 18 -9.88 -7.67 -9.08
N HIS A 19 -8.70 -7.23 -8.65
CA HIS A 19 -7.70 -8.10 -8.02
C HIS A 19 -8.01 -8.42 -6.55
N SER A 20 -8.72 -7.55 -5.83
CA SER A 20 -9.02 -7.73 -4.41
C SER A 20 -9.90 -8.96 -4.10
N ARG A 21 -10.58 -9.53 -5.10
CA ARG A 21 -11.46 -10.71 -4.98
C ARG A 21 -10.93 -12.00 -5.59
N GLY A 22 -9.72 -11.98 -6.12
CA GLY A 22 -9.02 -13.20 -6.55
C GLY A 22 -9.47 -13.88 -7.85
N ASP A 23 -10.39 -13.27 -8.61
CA ASP A 23 -10.87 -13.81 -9.90
C ASP A 23 -10.00 -13.44 -11.11
N PHE A 24 -9.05 -12.49 -10.98
CA PHE A 24 -8.23 -12.02 -12.10
C PHE A 24 -6.73 -12.28 -11.87
N GLY A 25 -6.04 -12.88 -12.85
CA GLY A 25 -4.57 -13.00 -12.85
C GLY A 25 -3.97 -14.23 -12.15
N GLY A 26 -4.70 -15.33 -12.01
CA GLY A 26 -4.16 -16.58 -11.42
C GLY A 26 -4.26 -16.65 -9.89
N VAL A 27 -5.07 -15.79 -9.28
CA VAL A 27 -5.19 -15.61 -7.82
C VAL A 27 -6.02 -16.70 -7.12
N GLN A 28 -6.60 -17.65 -7.86
CA GLN A 28 -7.34 -18.79 -7.29
C GLN A 28 -6.52 -19.69 -6.34
N LYS A 29 -5.20 -19.51 -6.22
CA LYS A 29 -4.35 -20.34 -5.35
C LYS A 29 -3.65 -19.61 -4.19
N SER A 30 -3.56 -18.27 -4.16
CA SER A 30 -2.73 -17.57 -3.15
C SER A 30 -3.26 -16.21 -2.66
N GLY A 31 -4.44 -15.77 -3.09
CA GLY A 31 -4.99 -14.47 -2.68
C GLY A 31 -4.33 -13.25 -3.37
N PRO A 32 -4.84 -12.03 -3.16
CA PRO A 32 -4.54 -10.84 -3.97
C PRO A 32 -3.12 -10.28 -3.82
N GLY A 33 -2.24 -10.98 -3.10
CA GLY A 33 -0.88 -10.57 -2.83
C GLY A 33 -0.75 -9.63 -1.63
N MET A 34 0.46 -9.12 -1.46
CA MET A 34 0.87 -8.26 -0.36
C MET A 34 1.25 -6.87 -0.85
N VAL A 35 0.95 -5.86 -0.05
CA VAL A 35 1.41 -4.49 -0.26
C VAL A 35 2.41 -4.10 0.83
N ARG A 36 3.48 -3.43 0.44
CA ARG A 36 4.60 -3.10 1.32
C ARG A 36 5.02 -1.66 1.11
N VAL A 37 5.34 -0.97 2.19
CA VAL A 37 5.94 0.36 2.15
C VAL A 37 7.37 0.25 2.64
N TYR A 38 8.30 0.77 1.85
CA TYR A 38 9.70 0.83 2.18
C TYR A 38 10.15 2.28 2.39
N TRP A 39 11.04 2.50 3.34
CA TRP A 39 11.59 3.79 3.71
C TRP A 39 13.08 3.66 4.04
N LYS A 40 13.88 4.63 3.59
CA LYS A 40 15.34 4.64 3.75
C LYS A 40 15.82 5.09 5.14
N GLY A 41 14.89 5.51 6.01
CA GLY A 41 15.18 5.82 7.40
C GLY A 41 15.67 7.24 7.67
N GLY A 42 15.45 8.21 6.79
CA GLY A 42 15.83 9.60 7.05
C GLY A 42 15.29 10.61 6.04
N VAL A 43 15.46 11.89 6.36
CA VAL A 43 15.10 13.05 5.54
C VAL A 43 15.97 13.09 4.28
N GLU A 44 15.36 13.41 3.13
CA GLU A 44 16.05 13.52 1.82
C GLU A 44 16.83 12.25 1.42
N ARG A 45 16.45 11.07 1.95
CA ARG A 45 17.02 9.78 1.60
C ARG A 45 16.06 8.97 0.74
N GLU A 46 16.59 8.40 -0.34
CA GLU A 46 15.79 7.74 -1.36
C GLU A 46 16.17 6.26 -1.53
N ILE A 47 15.17 5.46 -1.93
CA ILE A 47 15.36 4.11 -2.44
C ILE A 47 15.32 4.23 -3.96
N VAL A 48 16.47 4.07 -4.62
CA VAL A 48 16.60 4.30 -6.06
C VAL A 48 16.79 3.00 -6.86
N ARG A 49 16.93 1.85 -6.19
CA ARG A 49 17.07 0.54 -6.84
C ARG A 49 16.20 -0.52 -6.17
N VAL A 50 15.67 -1.44 -6.99
CA VAL A 50 14.84 -2.58 -6.54
C VAL A 50 15.54 -3.45 -5.49
N ARG A 51 16.87 -3.64 -5.60
CA ARG A 51 17.67 -4.40 -4.62
C ARG A 51 17.67 -3.83 -3.20
N GLU A 52 17.19 -2.60 -3.02
CA GLU A 52 17.10 -1.94 -1.73
C GLU A 52 15.74 -2.20 -1.05
N LEU A 53 14.77 -2.81 -1.75
CA LEU A 53 13.49 -3.27 -1.21
C LEU A 53 13.73 -4.54 -0.37
N THR A 54 14.22 -4.34 0.84
CA THR A 54 14.65 -5.40 1.77
C THR A 54 14.00 -5.21 3.13
N LYS A 55 14.03 -6.24 3.99
CA LYS A 55 13.54 -6.15 5.38
C LYS A 55 14.15 -5.00 6.16
N LYS A 56 15.39 -4.60 5.86
CA LYS A 56 16.06 -3.46 6.50
C LYS A 56 15.34 -2.13 6.25
N ASN A 57 14.79 -1.96 5.05
CA ASN A 57 14.08 -0.74 4.66
C ASN A 57 12.56 -0.92 4.71
N LEU A 58 12.05 -2.07 5.14
CA LEU A 58 10.62 -2.34 5.22
C LEU A 58 10.03 -1.53 6.38
N LEU A 59 9.12 -0.62 6.07
CA LEU A 59 8.38 0.14 7.08
C LEU A 59 7.15 -0.63 7.54
N GLN A 60 6.34 -1.12 6.59
CA GLN A 60 5.10 -1.83 6.88
C GLN A 60 4.72 -2.77 5.74
N GLU A 61 3.99 -3.83 6.07
CA GLU A 61 3.32 -4.70 5.11
C GLU A 61 1.89 -5.02 5.54
N ASN A 62 1.01 -5.22 4.54
CA ASN A 62 -0.39 -5.60 4.71
C ASN A 62 -0.81 -6.51 3.55
N GLY A 63 -1.93 -7.21 3.70
CA GLY A 63 -2.61 -7.83 2.57
C GLY A 63 -3.14 -6.77 1.59
N PHE A 64 -3.04 -7.02 0.29
CA PHE A 64 -3.52 -6.06 -0.74
C PHE A 64 -4.98 -5.65 -0.56
N ALA A 65 -5.83 -6.57 -0.07
CA ALA A 65 -7.25 -6.35 0.15
C ALA A 65 -7.63 -6.14 1.63
N GLU A 66 -6.64 -6.04 2.54
CA GLU A 66 -6.87 -6.03 3.99
C GLU A 66 -7.74 -4.83 4.43
N GLU A 67 -7.45 -3.63 3.92
CA GLU A 67 -8.27 -2.43 4.13
C GLU A 67 -9.10 -2.09 2.88
N SER A 68 -9.44 -3.10 2.07
CA SER A 68 -10.35 -2.88 0.94
C SER A 68 -11.78 -2.67 1.43
N TYR A 69 -12.48 -1.74 0.78
CA TYR A 69 -13.88 -1.48 1.07
C TYR A 69 -14.73 -1.74 -0.18
N VAL A 70 -15.78 -2.53 0.00
CA VAL A 70 -16.82 -2.78 -1.00
C VAL A 70 -18.08 -2.02 -0.59
N TRP A 71 -18.53 -1.09 -1.42
CA TRP A 71 -19.75 -0.31 -1.16
C TRP A 71 -21.00 -0.93 -1.80
N PRO A 72 -22.10 -1.19 -1.06
CA PRO A 72 -22.22 -1.75 0.30
C PRO A 72 -22.84 -3.18 0.26
N PRO A 73 -23.08 -3.87 1.40
CA PRO A 73 -24.11 -4.90 1.49
C PRO A 73 -25.49 -4.24 1.33
N ASP A 74 -25.81 -3.81 0.11
CA ASP A 74 -27.16 -3.36 -0.26
C ASP A 74 -28.06 -4.60 -0.33
N LYS A 75 -29.05 -4.67 0.56
CA LYS A 75 -30.01 -5.78 0.65
C LYS A 75 -30.87 -5.94 -0.60
N ASN A 76 -30.94 -4.91 -1.45
CA ASN A 76 -31.66 -4.93 -2.73
C ASN A 76 -30.78 -5.39 -3.90
N VAL A 77 -29.46 -5.51 -3.69
CA VAL A 77 -28.53 -6.03 -4.69
C VAL A 77 -28.50 -7.55 -4.60
N THR A 78 -29.38 -8.20 -5.37
CA THR A 78 -29.49 -9.67 -5.46
C THR A 78 -28.51 -10.32 -6.44
N LYS A 79 -27.73 -9.50 -7.17
CA LYS A 79 -26.69 -9.94 -8.12
C LYS A 79 -25.48 -9.03 -8.05
N ALA A 80 -24.27 -9.60 -8.12
CA ALA A 80 -23.03 -8.83 -8.07
C ALA A 80 -22.93 -7.83 -9.25
N PRO A 81 -22.63 -6.54 -9.02
CA PRO A 81 -22.46 -5.56 -10.09
C PRO A 81 -21.19 -5.84 -10.92
N ALA A 82 -21.19 -5.37 -12.18
CA ALA A 82 -20.13 -5.61 -13.15
C ALA A 82 -18.76 -4.99 -12.77
N MET A 83 -18.73 -3.95 -11.92
CA MET A 83 -17.48 -3.40 -11.38
C MET A 83 -17.24 -3.90 -9.96
N LYS A 84 -16.17 -4.70 -9.81
CA LYS A 84 -15.66 -5.29 -8.57
C LYS A 84 -14.57 -4.35 -7.99
N ASP A 85 -14.89 -3.76 -6.84
CA ASP A 85 -14.03 -2.95 -5.94
C ASP A 85 -13.69 -1.52 -6.41
N LYS A 86 -14.15 -0.52 -5.66
CA LYS A 86 -13.96 0.91 -5.99
C LYS A 86 -12.62 1.48 -5.50
N GLY A 87 -11.97 0.85 -4.54
CA GLY A 87 -10.68 1.29 -4.02
C GLY A 87 -10.19 0.39 -2.89
N ASN A 88 -8.91 0.10 -2.91
CA ASN A 88 -8.21 -0.47 -1.78
C ASN A 88 -7.44 0.63 -1.06
N TRP A 89 -7.19 0.38 0.21
CA TRP A 89 -6.48 1.30 1.06
C TRP A 89 -5.36 0.59 1.80
N GLN A 90 -4.41 1.37 2.28
CA GLN A 90 -3.42 0.95 3.26
C GLN A 90 -3.12 2.13 4.18
N THR A 91 -3.37 1.95 5.47
CA THR A 91 -3.00 2.90 6.51
C THR A 91 -1.56 2.63 6.90
N VAL A 92 -0.66 3.57 6.61
CA VAL A 92 0.77 3.45 6.91
C VAL A 92 1.07 4.22 8.18
N TRP A 93 1.52 3.53 9.22
CA TRP A 93 1.91 4.13 10.48
C TRP A 93 3.34 4.65 10.41
N LEU A 94 3.52 5.90 10.84
CA LEU A 94 4.79 6.60 10.78
C LEU A 94 5.56 6.43 12.10
N PRO A 95 6.88 6.21 12.09
CA PRO A 95 7.66 6.16 13.32
C PRO A 95 7.57 7.46 14.12
N LYS A 96 7.54 7.35 15.46
CA LYS A 96 7.47 8.51 16.37
C LYS A 96 8.70 9.43 16.32
N GLY A 97 9.84 8.89 15.92
CA GLY A 97 11.12 9.61 15.85
C GLY A 97 11.51 10.03 14.44
N MET A 98 10.54 10.25 13.54
CA MET A 98 10.86 10.83 12.23
C MET A 98 11.28 12.30 12.42
N GLU A 99 12.39 12.67 11.79
CA GLU A 99 12.86 14.06 11.71
C GLU A 99 11.88 14.88 10.84
N PRO A 100 11.65 16.16 11.14
CA PRO A 100 10.92 17.05 10.24
C PRO A 100 11.60 17.16 8.87
N GLY A 101 10.81 17.16 7.79
CA GLY A 101 11.31 17.25 6.42
C GLY A 101 10.71 16.22 5.47
N ARG A 102 11.23 16.16 4.24
CA ARG A 102 10.74 15.24 3.20
C ARG A 102 11.31 13.83 3.38
N HIS A 103 10.42 12.85 3.43
CA HIS A 103 10.75 11.43 3.42
C HIS A 103 10.17 10.78 2.17
N MET A 104 11.04 10.25 1.31
CA MET A 104 10.63 9.43 0.19
C MET A 104 10.36 8.00 0.67
N MET A 105 9.24 7.45 0.22
CA MET A 105 8.81 6.08 0.47
C MET A 105 8.48 5.38 -0.85
N VAL A 106 8.54 4.05 -0.82
CA VAL A 106 8.20 3.21 -1.97
C VAL A 106 7.09 2.26 -1.56
N TRP A 107 5.92 2.40 -2.19
CA TRP A 107 4.86 1.41 -2.13
C TRP A 107 5.12 0.32 -3.16
N VAL A 108 4.95 -0.93 -2.78
CA VAL A 108 5.21 -2.11 -3.60
C VAL A 108 4.05 -3.08 -3.47
N TRP A 109 3.57 -3.60 -4.58
CA TRP A 109 2.63 -4.72 -4.61
C TRP A 109 3.31 -5.96 -5.18
N SER A 110 3.17 -7.09 -4.49
CA SER A 110 3.62 -8.41 -4.90
C SER A 110 2.42 -9.34 -5.02
N ILE A 111 2.00 -9.68 -6.26
CA ILE A 111 0.83 -10.56 -6.47
C ILE A 111 1.15 -12.00 -6.10
N GLN A 112 2.34 -12.49 -6.48
CA GLN A 112 2.74 -13.89 -6.31
C GLN A 112 4.10 -13.95 -5.61
N GLY A 113 4.09 -14.44 -4.36
CA GLY A 113 5.29 -14.49 -3.53
C GLY A 113 5.81 -13.10 -3.15
N ASP A 114 7.12 -13.00 -2.90
CA ASP A 114 7.76 -11.78 -2.39
C ASP A 114 8.37 -10.88 -3.47
N GLN A 115 8.22 -11.23 -4.75
CA GLN A 115 8.80 -10.43 -5.84
C GLN A 115 7.96 -9.16 -6.10
N PRO A 116 8.59 -7.97 -6.19
CA PRO A 116 7.91 -6.74 -6.58
C PRO A 116 7.27 -6.89 -7.96
N SER A 117 5.96 -6.69 -8.04
CA SER A 117 5.21 -6.73 -9.30
C SER A 117 4.87 -5.33 -9.80
N TRP A 118 4.51 -4.42 -8.88
CA TRP A 118 4.35 -2.99 -9.14
C TRP A 118 4.99 -2.17 -8.03
N THR A 119 5.46 -0.98 -8.39
CA THR A 119 6.09 -0.05 -7.46
C THR A 119 5.68 1.38 -7.76
N THR A 120 5.42 2.16 -6.72
CA THR A 120 5.18 3.61 -6.81
C THR A 120 5.98 4.32 -5.72
N CYS A 121 6.71 5.35 -6.12
CA CYS A 121 7.40 6.25 -5.20
C CYS A 121 6.46 7.38 -4.76
N PHE A 122 6.52 7.78 -3.50
CA PHE A 122 5.77 8.92 -3.00
C PHE A 122 6.54 9.62 -1.86
N ASP A 123 6.26 10.91 -1.69
CA ASP A 123 6.86 11.72 -0.63
C ASP A 123 5.86 12.03 0.47
N VAL A 124 6.35 11.96 1.70
CA VAL A 124 5.69 12.43 2.91
C VAL A 124 6.51 13.55 3.52
N MET A 125 5.92 14.72 3.72
CA MET A 125 6.49 15.81 4.50
C MET A 125 6.12 15.61 5.97
N ILE A 126 7.12 15.51 6.85
CA ILE A 126 6.93 15.44 8.29
C ILE A 126 7.03 16.86 8.86
N GLU A 127 5.98 17.30 9.54
CA GLU A 127 5.94 18.56 10.27
C GLU A 127 6.57 18.44 11.66
N GLU A 128 6.92 19.60 12.24
CA GLU A 128 7.34 19.75 13.64
C GLU A 128 6.22 19.41 14.65
#